data_AF-A0A1H6R147-F1
#
_entry.id   AF-A0A1H6R147-F1
#
_cell.length_a   1.000
_cell.length_b   1.000
_cell.length_c   1.000
_cell.angle_alpha   90.00
_cell.angle_beta   90.00
_cell.angle_gamma   90.00
#
_symmetry.space_group_name_H-M   'P 1'
#
loop_
_entity.id
_entity.type
_entity.pdbx_description
1 polymer ?
#
loop_
_entity_poly.entity_id
_entity_poly.type
_entity_poly.pdbx_seq_one_letter_code
_entity_poly.pdbx_strand_id
1 'polypeptide(L)'
;MDEQNSDYQHGYTSGLEGLDRQVYEAYLSSNVSHDWVLDRLNQKRAELDAIKNKRQETISVHKQSYDKLQDQVMGVNQSAKKIKDLDTSVWNIGQQTEKLQEKRTESAPNYSLVAGLIFLVAGISFIAGDLIISHEIVAYALNIRNPNEAWAFAIGLAMLSVLLKPAYDRLIEEPYQKEGTEKARNRYARFKLILSIFAIVTLIVLGWFRYEAYRTDKLKEAINKSVKGLQLNAVDPMTGAPINSPELTNKIEQALRNSDQLNLDLVNSPWALLSFVLSGVLFAIAGAISLGMALPVLQGFWMRWLQIDPKLWRLRRRRKKIEKQLDELQETLTQQLAQKSILENDLAVLPTWEELKQEEADIRTEIENLEEERKLALTDSRIQSFGDGYAHGQVTRDIMTEEEYEHWRNGHMTVSNLALRAKTNPSDRAVTRSKNSGMRPHQAIRKAISDQLDENNSL
;
A
#
# COMPACT_ATOMS: atom_id res chain seq x y z
N MET A 1 -22.44 -76.97 -10.65
CA MET A 1 -23.50 -77.99 -10.73
C MET A 1 -22.94 -79.40 -10.93
N ASP A 2 -21.71 -79.55 -11.45
CA ASP A 2 -21.10 -80.88 -11.64
C ASP A 2 -20.61 -81.54 -10.33
N GLU A 3 -20.14 -80.77 -9.34
CA GLU A 3 -19.64 -81.31 -8.05
C GLU A 3 -20.72 -81.99 -7.20
N GLN A 4 -21.92 -81.39 -7.08
CA GLN A 4 -23.03 -81.97 -6.32
C GLN A 4 -23.49 -83.34 -6.85
N ASN A 5 -23.33 -83.59 -8.16
CA ASN A 5 -23.67 -84.87 -8.76
C ASN A 5 -22.58 -85.91 -8.50
N SER A 6 -21.31 -85.48 -8.40
CA SER A 6 -20.17 -86.33 -8.05
C SER A 6 -20.22 -86.77 -6.58
N ASP A 7 -20.47 -85.85 -5.65
CA ASP A 7 -20.51 -86.15 -4.22
C ASP A 7 -21.67 -87.08 -3.86
N TYR A 8 -22.82 -86.89 -4.52
CA TYR A 8 -23.97 -87.78 -4.38
C TYR A 8 -23.67 -89.20 -4.89
N GLN A 9 -23.02 -89.32 -6.05
CA GLN A 9 -22.63 -90.61 -6.61
C GLN A 9 -21.61 -91.33 -5.72
N HIS A 10 -20.62 -90.60 -5.21
CA HIS A 10 -19.61 -91.14 -4.29
C HIS A 10 -20.25 -91.62 -2.98
N GLY A 11 -21.17 -90.83 -2.41
CA GLY A 11 -21.92 -91.24 -1.22
C GLY A 11 -22.79 -92.48 -1.46
N TYR A 12 -23.39 -92.61 -2.65
CA TYR A 12 -24.18 -93.78 -3.03
C TYR A 12 -23.31 -95.05 -3.17
N THR A 13 -22.15 -94.95 -3.84
CA THR A 13 -21.22 -96.09 -4.01
C THR A 13 -20.57 -96.49 -2.69
N SER A 14 -20.12 -95.52 -1.88
CA SER A 14 -19.53 -95.80 -0.58
C SER A 14 -20.53 -96.45 0.39
N GLY A 15 -21.82 -96.10 0.29
CA GLY A 15 -22.90 -96.75 1.04
C GLY A 15 -23.17 -98.20 0.62
N LEU A 16 -22.99 -98.54 -0.66
CA LEU A 16 -23.08 -99.92 -1.16
C LEU A 16 -21.91 -100.79 -0.69
N GLU A 17 -20.73 -100.20 -0.57
CA GLU A 17 -19.49 -100.87 -0.15
C GLU A 17 -19.35 -100.98 1.38
N GLY A 18 -20.26 -100.38 2.16
CA GLY A 18 -20.25 -100.45 3.62
C GLY A 18 -19.14 -99.62 4.27
N LEU A 19 -18.67 -98.58 3.58
CA LEU A 19 -17.60 -97.70 4.03
C LEU A 19 -18.07 -96.69 5.09
N ASP A 20 -17.14 -96.24 5.92
CA ASP A 20 -17.44 -95.25 6.96
C ASP A 20 -17.68 -93.86 6.35
N ARG A 21 -18.93 -93.40 6.48
CA ARG A 21 -19.40 -92.09 6.02
C ARG A 21 -18.59 -90.94 6.61
N GLN A 22 -18.08 -91.08 7.84
CA GLN A 22 -17.46 -89.99 8.58
C GLN A 22 -16.18 -89.49 7.91
N VAL A 23 -15.43 -90.37 7.25
CA VAL A 23 -14.13 -90.05 6.65
C VAL A 23 -14.31 -89.19 5.38
N TYR A 24 -15.26 -89.56 4.52
CA TYR A 24 -15.58 -88.78 3.33
C TYR A 24 -16.30 -87.46 3.66
N GLU A 25 -17.20 -87.44 4.66
CA GLU A 25 -17.81 -86.20 5.15
C GLU A 25 -16.77 -85.21 5.70
N ALA A 26 -15.80 -85.73 6.48
CA ALA A 26 -14.70 -84.93 6.98
C ALA A 26 -13.80 -84.41 5.85
N TYR A 27 -13.47 -85.25 4.85
CA TYR A 27 -12.75 -84.83 3.65
C TYR A 27 -13.45 -83.69 2.91
N LEU A 28 -14.74 -83.85 2.61
CA LEU A 28 -15.54 -82.87 1.88
C LEU A 28 -15.61 -81.54 2.64
N SER A 29 -15.91 -81.59 3.94
CA SER A 29 -15.98 -80.41 4.80
C SER A 29 -14.65 -79.64 4.84
N SER A 30 -13.54 -80.37 4.87
CA SER A 30 -12.19 -79.82 4.91
C SER A 30 -11.76 -79.24 3.56
N ASN A 31 -12.16 -79.85 2.45
CA ASN A 31 -11.92 -79.33 1.10
C ASN A 31 -12.72 -78.05 0.83
N VAL A 32 -14.01 -78.03 1.20
CA VAL A 32 -14.86 -76.83 1.10
C VAL A 32 -14.31 -75.71 2.00
N SER A 33 -13.86 -76.03 3.21
CA SER A 33 -13.20 -75.08 4.11
C SER A 33 -11.93 -74.51 3.47
N HIS A 34 -11.07 -75.36 2.90
CA HIS A 34 -9.86 -74.91 2.21
C HIS A 34 -10.17 -73.92 1.08
N ASP A 35 -11.15 -74.21 0.24
CA ASP A 35 -11.51 -73.35 -0.89
C ASP A 35 -12.10 -72.02 -0.42
N TRP A 36 -12.95 -72.05 0.61
CA TRP A 36 -13.48 -70.83 1.24
C TRP A 36 -12.37 -69.96 1.84
N VAL A 37 -11.43 -70.56 2.59
CA VAL A 37 -10.29 -69.83 3.16
C VAL A 37 -9.41 -69.26 2.05
N LEU A 38 -9.17 -70.01 0.96
CA LEU A 38 -8.36 -69.56 -0.17
C LEU A 38 -8.97 -68.33 -0.86
N ASP A 39 -10.29 -68.34 -1.09
CA ASP A 39 -11.01 -67.19 -1.63
C ASP A 39 -10.93 -65.98 -0.69
N ARG A 40 -11.12 -66.19 0.62
CA ARG A 40 -11.03 -65.13 1.62
C ARG A 40 -9.62 -64.53 1.70
N LEU A 41 -8.60 -65.36 1.60
CA LEU A 41 -7.19 -64.96 1.59
C LEU A 41 -6.87 -64.12 0.35
N ASN A 42 -7.37 -64.51 -0.83
CA ASN A 42 -7.23 -63.72 -2.04
C ASN A 42 -7.91 -62.34 -1.93
N GLN A 43 -9.12 -62.28 -1.36
CA GLN A 43 -9.81 -61.02 -1.07
C GLN A 43 -8.97 -60.12 -0.15
N LYS A 44 -8.47 -60.67 0.96
CA LYS A 44 -7.66 -59.93 1.94
C LYS A 44 -6.32 -59.44 1.38
N ARG A 45 -5.68 -60.23 0.52
CA ARG A 45 -4.48 -59.78 -0.21
C ARG A 45 -4.78 -58.61 -1.15
N ALA A 46 -5.92 -58.65 -1.85
CA ALA A 46 -6.36 -57.53 -2.68
C ALA A 46 -6.68 -56.27 -1.85
N GLU A 47 -7.33 -56.43 -0.68
CA GLU A 47 -7.56 -55.33 0.28
C GLU A 47 -6.23 -54.73 0.77
N LEU A 48 -5.24 -55.56 1.10
CA LEU A 48 -3.92 -55.13 1.55
C LEU A 48 -3.17 -54.33 0.47
N ASP A 49 -3.23 -54.76 -0.79
CA ASP A 49 -2.64 -54.01 -1.90
C ASP A 49 -3.38 -52.69 -2.15
N ALA A 50 -4.72 -52.67 -2.00
CA ALA A 50 -5.50 -51.43 -2.08
C ALA A 50 -5.10 -50.43 -0.98
N ILE A 51 -4.87 -50.89 0.26
CA ILE A 51 -4.42 -50.03 1.37
C ILE A 51 -3.01 -49.51 1.14
N LYS A 52 -2.08 -50.33 0.64
CA LYS A 52 -0.73 -49.86 0.27
C LYS A 52 -0.77 -48.76 -0.78
N ASN A 53 -1.62 -48.92 -1.80
CA ASN A 53 -1.81 -47.90 -2.83
C ASN A 53 -2.41 -46.62 -2.24
N LYS A 54 -3.47 -46.75 -1.42
CA LYS A 54 -4.09 -45.63 -0.69
C LYS A 54 -3.08 -44.90 0.20
N ARG A 55 -2.18 -45.63 0.86
CA ARG A 55 -1.11 -45.07 1.70
C ARG A 55 -0.12 -44.26 0.87
N GLN A 56 0.33 -44.78 -0.27
CA GLN A 56 1.25 -44.06 -1.16
C GLN A 56 0.59 -42.81 -1.76
N GLU A 57 -0.68 -42.91 -2.16
CA GLU A 57 -1.47 -41.78 -2.64
C GLU A 57 -1.63 -40.72 -1.54
N THR A 58 -2.01 -41.12 -0.33
CA THR A 58 -2.19 -40.21 0.82
C THR A 58 -0.88 -39.49 1.16
N ILE A 59 0.28 -40.17 1.15
CA ILE A 59 1.59 -39.52 1.33
C ILE A 59 1.82 -38.44 0.25
N SER A 60 1.55 -38.79 -1.01
CA SER A 60 1.77 -37.88 -2.13
C SER A 60 0.87 -36.63 -2.04
N VAL A 61 -0.39 -36.82 -1.66
CA VAL A 61 -1.38 -35.75 -1.47
C VAL A 61 -1.00 -34.90 -0.26
N HIS A 62 -0.63 -35.50 0.87
CA HIS A 62 -0.14 -34.76 2.04
C HIS A 62 1.05 -33.87 1.69
N LYS A 63 2.05 -34.42 0.99
CA LYS A 63 3.23 -33.65 0.59
C LYS A 63 2.85 -32.47 -0.29
N GLN A 64 2.06 -32.71 -1.34
CA GLN A 64 1.63 -31.65 -2.26
C GLN A 64 0.78 -30.58 -1.56
N SER A 65 -0.14 -30.98 -0.68
CA SER A 65 -0.98 -30.06 0.07
C SER A 65 -0.17 -29.25 1.09
N TYR A 66 0.83 -29.88 1.73
CA TYR A 66 1.74 -29.20 2.65
C TYR A 66 2.66 -28.20 1.92
N ASP A 67 3.22 -28.58 0.77
CA ASP A 67 4.04 -27.68 -0.06
C ASP A 67 3.21 -26.45 -0.48
N LYS A 68 1.97 -26.67 -0.95
CA LYS A 68 1.02 -25.59 -1.27
C LYS A 68 0.69 -24.73 -0.05
N LEU A 69 0.47 -25.34 1.11
CA LEU A 69 0.18 -24.61 2.35
C LEU A 69 1.37 -23.73 2.73
N GLN A 70 2.59 -24.25 2.64
CA GLN A 70 3.80 -23.51 2.93
C GLN A 70 3.96 -22.30 2.01
N ASP A 71 3.72 -22.47 0.71
CA ASP A 71 3.72 -21.36 -0.25
C ASP A 71 2.70 -20.28 0.12
N GLN A 72 1.48 -20.68 0.51
CA GLN A 72 0.44 -19.74 0.95
C GLN A 72 0.82 -19.02 2.24
N VAL A 73 1.39 -19.73 3.22
CA VAL A 73 1.87 -19.13 4.48
C VAL A 73 2.98 -18.11 4.21
N MET A 74 3.93 -18.43 3.31
CA MET A 74 4.96 -17.49 2.88
C MET A 74 4.36 -16.27 2.17
N GLY A 75 3.37 -16.49 1.30
CA GLY A 75 2.61 -15.43 0.63
C GLY A 75 1.92 -14.49 1.61
N VAL A 76 1.17 -15.04 2.58
CA VAL A 76 0.49 -14.28 3.64
C VAL A 76 1.49 -13.42 4.42
N ASN A 77 2.62 -13.98 4.83
CA ASN A 77 3.64 -13.25 5.59
C ASN A 77 4.26 -12.10 4.79
N GLN A 78 4.51 -12.30 3.49
CA GLN A 78 5.03 -11.26 2.60
C GLN A 78 4.00 -10.14 2.39
N SER A 79 2.74 -10.49 2.12
CA SER A 79 1.63 -9.55 1.93
C SER A 79 1.40 -8.74 3.20
N ALA A 80 1.35 -9.40 4.37
CA ALA A 80 1.19 -8.74 5.67
C ALA A 80 2.35 -7.77 5.97
N LYS A 81 3.59 -8.15 5.65
CA LYS A 81 4.75 -7.26 5.80
C LYS A 81 4.64 -6.02 4.89
N LYS A 82 4.27 -6.21 3.62
CA LYS A 82 4.06 -5.10 2.68
C LYS A 82 2.96 -4.14 3.15
N ILE A 83 1.85 -4.67 3.67
CA ILE A 83 0.77 -3.86 4.24
C ILE A 83 1.32 -3.02 5.40
N LYS A 84 2.08 -3.61 6.33
CA LYS A 84 2.70 -2.89 7.45
C LYS A 84 3.65 -1.78 6.99
N ASP A 85 4.45 -2.02 5.96
CA ASP A 85 5.37 -1.03 5.39
C ASP A 85 4.60 0.14 4.73
N LEU A 86 3.49 -0.15 4.05
CA LEU A 86 2.60 0.87 3.47
C LEU A 86 1.85 1.64 4.55
N ASP A 87 1.34 0.99 5.60
CA ASP A 87 0.70 1.65 6.75
C ASP A 87 1.67 2.62 7.43
N THR A 88 2.92 2.20 7.63
CA THR A 88 3.97 3.06 8.17
C THR A 88 4.20 4.28 7.26
N SER A 89 4.15 4.07 5.94
CA SER A 89 4.25 5.16 4.96
C SER A 89 3.06 6.11 5.02
N VAL A 90 1.83 5.61 5.18
CA VAL A 90 0.61 6.42 5.39
C VAL A 90 0.72 7.22 6.68
N TRP A 91 1.16 6.61 7.77
CA TRP A 91 1.36 7.27 9.05
C TRP A 91 2.39 8.40 8.95
N ASN A 92 3.53 8.16 8.30
CA ASN A 92 4.55 9.17 8.03
C ASN A 92 4.01 10.34 7.19
N ILE A 93 3.19 10.04 6.17
CA ILE A 93 2.52 11.08 5.39
C ILE A 93 1.53 11.87 6.25
N GLY A 94 0.81 11.20 7.16
CA GLY A 94 -0.07 11.84 8.15
C GLY A 94 0.68 12.85 9.01
N GLN A 95 1.79 12.42 9.63
CA GLN A 95 2.66 13.27 10.44
C GLN A 95 3.22 14.47 9.65
N GLN A 96 3.65 14.26 8.40
CA GLN A 96 4.12 15.37 7.54
C GLN A 96 2.99 16.33 7.18
N THR A 97 1.78 15.81 6.96
CA THR A 97 0.60 16.61 6.63
C THR A 97 0.19 17.46 7.82
N GLU A 98 0.19 16.91 9.02
CA GLU A 98 -0.11 17.62 10.28
C GLU A 98 0.90 18.75 10.52
N LYS A 99 2.20 18.47 10.44
CA LYS A 99 3.26 19.50 10.56
C LYS A 99 3.11 20.62 9.53
N LEU A 100 2.70 20.29 8.30
CA LEU A 100 2.46 21.30 7.26
C LEU A 100 1.16 22.07 7.48
N GLN A 101 0.13 21.45 8.07
CA GLN A 101 -1.11 22.12 8.46
C GLN A 101 -0.88 23.07 9.63
N GLU A 102 -0.10 22.68 10.63
CA GLU A 102 0.29 23.54 11.75
C GLU A 102 1.04 24.79 11.24
N LYS A 103 2.03 24.60 10.35
CA LYS A 103 2.71 25.73 9.67
C LYS A 103 1.75 26.59 8.85
N ARG A 104 0.71 25.99 8.26
CA ARG A 104 -0.32 26.72 7.50
C ARG A 104 -1.17 27.60 8.41
N THR A 105 -1.49 27.12 9.61
CA THR A 105 -2.25 27.88 10.60
C THR A 105 -1.41 28.96 11.26
N GLU A 106 -0.14 28.69 11.56
CA GLU A 106 0.80 29.71 12.05
C GLU A 106 1.04 30.83 11.04
N SER A 107 1.12 30.49 9.75
CA SER A 107 1.33 31.44 8.66
C SER A 107 0.02 32.05 8.11
N ALA A 108 -1.12 31.84 8.78
CA ALA A 108 -2.40 32.33 8.31
C ALA A 108 -2.47 33.86 8.50
N PRO A 109 -2.62 34.66 7.42
CA PRO A 109 -2.76 36.10 7.56
C PRO A 109 -4.12 36.43 8.21
N ASN A 110 -4.10 37.36 9.18
CA ASN A 110 -5.31 37.85 9.85
C ASN A 110 -6.24 38.65 8.92
N TYR A 111 -5.70 39.14 7.79
CA TYR A 111 -6.44 39.90 6.79
C TYR A 111 -6.58 39.10 5.48
N SER A 112 -7.66 39.36 4.75
CA SER A 112 -7.86 38.80 3.41
C SER A 112 -6.77 39.30 2.45
N LEU A 113 -6.35 38.45 1.50
CA LEU A 113 -5.42 38.83 0.44
C LEU A 113 -5.90 40.07 -0.34
N VAL A 114 -7.22 40.19 -0.55
CA VAL A 114 -7.80 41.35 -1.23
C VAL A 114 -7.54 42.63 -0.43
N ALA A 115 -7.67 42.58 0.90
CA ALA A 115 -7.35 43.72 1.76
C ALA A 115 -5.86 44.06 1.68
N GLY A 116 -4.98 43.05 1.72
CA GLY A 116 -3.53 43.25 1.56
C GLY A 116 -3.17 43.90 0.22
N LEU A 117 -3.83 43.51 -0.88
CA LEU A 117 -3.60 44.09 -2.21
C LEU A 117 -4.10 45.53 -2.30
N ILE A 118 -5.27 45.83 -1.74
CA ILE A 118 -5.79 47.21 -1.64
C ILE A 118 -4.82 48.09 -0.85
N PHE A 119 -4.31 47.62 0.30
CA PHE A 119 -3.32 48.35 1.08
C PHE A 119 -1.99 48.51 0.35
N LEU A 120 -1.56 47.53 -0.45
CA LEU A 120 -0.37 47.63 -1.28
C LEU A 120 -0.50 48.74 -2.33
N VAL A 121 -1.63 48.77 -3.05
CA VAL A 121 -1.94 49.81 -4.04
C VAL A 121 -2.04 51.17 -3.37
N ALA A 122 -2.67 51.25 -2.20
CA ALA A 122 -2.75 52.48 -1.41
C ALA A 122 -1.35 52.97 -0.99
N GLY A 123 -0.48 52.09 -0.51
CA GLY A 123 0.89 52.42 -0.12
C GLY A 123 1.74 52.92 -1.28
N ILE A 124 1.65 52.28 -2.45
CA ILE A 124 2.31 52.76 -3.67
C ILE A 124 1.75 54.13 -4.08
N SER A 125 0.43 54.33 -3.96
CA SER A 125 -0.22 55.60 -4.28
C SER A 125 0.19 56.72 -3.33
N PHE A 126 0.39 56.44 -2.03
CA PHE A 126 0.89 57.42 -1.06
C PHE A 126 2.35 57.80 -1.35
N ILE A 127 3.20 56.84 -1.71
CA ILE A 127 4.60 57.12 -2.10
C ILE A 127 4.65 57.97 -3.38
N ALA A 128 3.86 57.61 -4.39
CA ALA A 128 3.78 58.35 -5.63
C ALA A 128 3.22 59.77 -5.42
N GLY A 129 2.20 59.91 -4.57
CA GLY A 129 1.63 61.21 -4.20
C GLY A 129 2.64 62.09 -3.45
N ASP A 130 3.36 61.52 -2.48
CA ASP A 130 4.42 62.22 -1.75
C ASP A 130 5.53 62.69 -2.69
N LEU A 131 5.90 61.87 -3.66
CA LEU A 131 6.92 62.19 -4.65
C LEU A 131 6.51 63.34 -5.56
N ILE A 132 5.26 63.37 -6.06
CA ILE A 132 4.76 64.44 -6.93
C ILE A 132 4.68 65.76 -6.16
N ILE A 133 4.09 65.71 -4.96
CA ILE A 133 3.93 66.89 -4.10
C ILE A 133 5.30 67.42 -3.66
N SER A 134 6.21 66.53 -3.25
CA SER A 134 7.57 66.92 -2.85
C SER A 134 8.37 67.49 -4.01
N HIS A 135 8.24 66.94 -5.22
CA HIS A 135 8.90 67.48 -6.41
C HIS A 135 8.42 68.89 -6.75
N GLU A 136 7.10 69.13 -6.77
CA GLU A 136 6.54 70.45 -7.02
C GLU A 136 7.01 71.45 -5.95
N ILE A 137 6.90 71.09 -4.67
CA ILE A 137 7.25 72.00 -3.59
C ILE A 137 8.75 72.28 -3.52
N VAL A 138 9.63 71.30 -3.78
CA VAL A 138 11.09 71.50 -3.77
C VAL A 138 11.53 72.39 -4.94
N ALA A 139 10.93 72.21 -6.13
CA ALA A 139 11.18 73.06 -7.28
C ALA A 139 10.76 74.51 -7.03
N TYR A 140 9.62 74.74 -6.33
CA TYR A 140 9.11 76.08 -6.03
C TYR A 140 9.78 76.73 -4.80
N ALA A 141 10.03 75.99 -3.71
CA ALA A 141 10.44 76.55 -2.42
C ALA A 141 11.96 76.64 -2.21
N LEU A 142 12.73 75.69 -2.76
CA LEU A 142 14.20 75.69 -2.63
C LEU A 142 14.90 76.35 -3.83
N ASN A 143 14.13 76.82 -4.82
CA ASN A 143 14.62 77.48 -6.04
C ASN A 143 15.79 76.73 -6.71
N ILE A 144 15.77 75.39 -6.65
CA ILE A 144 16.78 74.53 -7.27
C ILE A 144 16.50 74.52 -8.77
N ARG A 145 17.35 75.18 -9.56
CA ARG A 145 17.21 75.29 -11.01
C ARG A 145 17.39 73.97 -11.76
N ASN A 146 18.02 72.97 -11.16
CA ASN A 146 18.30 71.68 -11.81
C ASN A 146 17.17 70.67 -11.53
N PRO A 147 16.41 70.24 -12.56
CA PRO A 147 15.30 69.30 -12.37
C PRO A 147 15.76 67.95 -11.81
N ASN A 148 16.96 67.49 -12.18
CA ASN A 148 17.46 66.18 -11.74
C ASN A 148 17.76 66.15 -10.23
N GLU A 149 18.22 67.27 -9.66
CA GLU A 149 18.48 67.39 -8.22
C GLU A 149 17.17 67.47 -7.42
N ALA A 150 16.16 68.16 -7.94
CA ALA A 150 14.83 68.21 -7.34
C ALA A 150 14.16 66.83 -7.31
N TRP A 151 14.28 66.03 -8.39
CA TRP A 151 13.81 64.65 -8.43
C TRP A 151 14.55 63.75 -7.44
N ALA A 152 15.87 63.85 -7.33
CA ALA A 152 16.65 63.07 -6.38
C ALA A 152 16.25 63.37 -4.92
N PHE A 153 16.02 64.64 -4.59
CA PHE A 153 15.58 65.05 -3.26
C PHE A 153 14.13 64.59 -2.96
N ALA A 154 13.22 64.72 -3.92
CA ALA A 154 11.84 64.22 -3.79
C ALA A 154 11.77 62.71 -3.60
N ILE A 155 12.61 61.94 -4.31
CA ILE A 155 12.75 60.49 -4.10
C ILE A 155 13.27 60.18 -2.69
N GLY A 156 14.27 60.95 -2.21
CA GLY A 156 14.78 60.81 -0.85
C GLY A 156 13.72 61.01 0.24
N LEU A 157 12.84 62.00 0.06
CA LEU A 157 11.71 62.25 0.97
C LEU A 157 10.63 61.16 0.86
N ALA A 158 10.26 60.75 -0.35
CA ALA A 158 9.27 59.69 -0.55
C ALA A 158 9.71 58.34 0.07
N MET A 159 11.02 58.06 0.09
CA MET A 159 11.61 56.88 0.73
C MET A 159 11.57 56.92 2.25
N LEU A 160 11.27 58.06 2.88
CA LEU A 160 11.08 58.15 4.33
C LEU A 160 9.94 57.22 4.80
N SER A 161 8.90 57.04 3.99
CA SER A 161 7.81 56.08 4.21
C SER A 161 8.32 54.64 4.35
N VAL A 162 9.29 54.24 3.52
CA VAL A 162 9.92 52.92 3.53
C VAL A 162 10.83 52.75 4.75
N LEU A 163 11.49 53.83 5.18
CA LEU A 163 12.34 53.85 6.38
C LEU A 163 11.52 53.81 7.68
N LEU A 164 10.35 54.46 7.69
CA LEU A 164 9.41 54.46 8.81
C LEU A 164 8.69 53.12 8.97
N LYS A 165 8.58 52.33 7.91
CA LYS A 165 7.93 51.02 7.95
C LYS A 165 8.56 50.08 9.01
N PRO A 166 9.88 49.79 9.04
CA PRO A 166 10.48 48.99 10.10
C PRO A 166 10.19 49.48 11.53
N ALA A 167 10.09 50.81 11.71
CA ALA A 167 9.75 51.40 13.00
C ALA A 167 8.28 51.11 13.36
N TYR A 168 7.35 51.26 12.41
CA TYR A 168 5.95 50.91 12.58
C TYR A 168 5.77 49.40 12.84
N ASP A 169 6.37 48.55 12.01
CA ASP A 169 6.27 47.09 12.09
C ASP A 169 6.73 46.61 13.48
N ARG A 170 7.88 47.10 13.99
CA ARG A 170 8.45 46.67 15.28
C ARG A 170 7.78 47.29 16.51
N LEU A 171 7.44 48.58 16.48
CA LEU A 171 6.94 49.28 17.67
C LEU A 171 5.44 49.08 17.89
N ILE A 172 4.68 48.87 16.82
CA ILE A 172 3.22 48.97 16.84
C ILE A 172 2.56 47.67 16.39
N GLU A 173 2.98 47.09 15.25
CA GLU A 173 2.31 45.92 14.66
C GLU A 173 2.70 44.59 15.31
N GLU A 174 4.01 44.33 15.48
CA GLU A 174 4.53 43.10 16.08
C GLU A 174 4.02 42.81 17.51
N PRO A 175 4.02 43.77 18.46
CA PRO A 175 3.46 43.53 19.80
C PRO A 175 1.93 43.37 19.80
N TYR A 176 1.23 43.94 18.82
CA TYR A 176 -0.23 43.77 18.68
C TYR A 176 -0.59 42.37 18.15
N GLN A 177 0.23 41.82 17.25
CA GLN A 177 -0.02 40.51 16.63
C GLN A 177 0.45 39.32 17.48
N LYS A 178 1.56 39.45 18.22
CA LYS A 178 2.17 38.32 18.95
C LYS A 178 1.68 38.14 20.38
N GLU A 179 1.42 39.22 21.12
CA GLU A 179 1.27 39.12 22.59
C GLU A 179 -0.17 39.15 23.11
N GLY A 180 -1.17 39.48 22.29
CA GLY A 180 -2.61 39.43 22.66
C GLY A 180 -2.99 40.21 23.94
N THR A 181 -2.07 40.96 24.53
CA THR A 181 -2.20 41.53 25.87
C THR A 181 -2.96 42.85 25.81
N GLU A 182 -3.78 43.15 26.81
CA GLU A 182 -4.55 44.41 26.88
C GLU A 182 -3.67 45.67 26.75
N LYS A 183 -2.42 45.59 27.21
CA LYS A 183 -1.44 46.68 27.08
C LYS A 183 -1.03 46.97 25.64
N ALA A 184 -0.93 45.95 24.77
CA ALA A 184 -0.62 46.14 23.35
C ALA A 184 -1.81 46.75 22.59
N ARG A 185 -3.03 46.29 22.91
CA ARG A 185 -4.27 46.84 22.36
C ARG A 185 -4.48 48.32 22.74
N ASN A 186 -4.18 48.69 23.99
CA ASN A 186 -4.24 50.09 24.43
C ASN A 186 -3.19 50.99 23.77
N ARG A 187 -1.96 50.49 23.54
CA ARG A 187 -0.93 51.24 22.78
C ARG A 187 -1.39 51.50 21.35
N TYR A 188 -1.93 50.49 20.68
CA TYR A 188 -2.44 50.61 19.32
C TYR A 188 -3.64 51.58 19.22
N ALA A 189 -4.55 51.54 20.19
CA ALA A 189 -5.68 52.47 20.26
C ALA A 189 -5.22 53.93 20.47
N ARG A 190 -4.25 54.17 21.36
CA ARG A 190 -3.65 55.50 21.56
C ARG A 190 -2.95 56.00 20.31
N PHE A 191 -2.20 55.13 19.61
CA PHE A 191 -1.56 55.48 18.34
C PHE A 191 -2.59 55.93 17.29
N LYS A 192 -3.69 55.20 17.11
CA LYS A 192 -4.78 55.61 16.19
C LYS A 192 -5.39 56.95 16.56
N LEU A 193 -5.60 57.20 17.85
CA LEU A 193 -6.17 58.46 18.33
C LEU A 193 -5.23 59.63 18.05
N ILE A 194 -3.93 59.48 18.36
CA ILE A 194 -2.91 60.50 18.08
C ILE A 194 -2.81 60.75 16.58
N LEU A 195 -2.76 59.70 15.76
CA LEU A 195 -2.70 59.80 14.31
C LEU A 195 -3.95 60.52 13.74
N SER A 196 -5.14 60.23 14.28
CA SER A 196 -6.37 60.88 13.85
C SER A 196 -6.37 62.37 14.18
N ILE A 197 -5.93 62.75 15.38
CA ILE A 197 -5.81 64.17 15.77
C ILE A 197 -4.78 64.85 14.88
N PHE A 198 -3.63 64.22 14.65
CA PHE A 198 -2.59 64.73 13.77
C PHE A 198 -3.11 64.95 12.34
N ALA A 199 -3.83 63.98 11.78
CA ALA A 199 -4.45 64.11 10.47
C ALA A 199 -5.46 65.26 10.39
N ILE A 200 -6.31 65.45 11.41
CA ILE A 200 -7.25 66.57 11.46
C ILE A 200 -6.49 67.92 11.46
N VAL A 201 -5.46 68.05 12.29
CA VAL A 201 -4.64 69.27 12.36
C VAL A 201 -3.97 69.53 11.01
N THR A 202 -3.43 68.50 10.36
CA THR A 202 -2.78 68.65 9.05
C THR A 202 -3.76 69.08 7.96
N LEU A 203 -5.00 68.56 7.94
CA LEU A 203 -6.02 68.95 6.99
C LEU A 203 -6.45 70.42 7.18
N ILE A 204 -6.52 70.89 8.43
CA ILE A 204 -6.80 72.30 8.74
C ILE A 204 -5.68 73.20 8.20
N VAL A 205 -4.41 72.84 8.45
CA VAL A 205 -3.25 73.62 7.98
C VAL A 205 -3.14 73.61 6.45
N LEU A 206 -3.35 72.45 5.81
CA LEU A 206 -3.36 72.35 4.35
C LEU A 206 -4.54 73.12 3.73
N GLY A 207 -5.72 73.06 4.35
CA GLY A 207 -6.88 73.84 3.92
C GLY A 207 -6.62 75.34 3.99
N TRP A 208 -5.97 75.80 5.05
CA TRP A 208 -5.54 77.20 5.21
C TRP A 208 -4.48 77.61 4.18
N PHE A 209 -3.45 76.79 3.97
CA PHE A 209 -2.42 77.05 2.97
C PHE A 209 -3.00 77.11 1.55
N ARG A 210 -3.89 76.17 1.21
CA ARG A 210 -4.59 76.17 -0.08
C ARG A 210 -5.45 77.42 -0.27
N TYR A 211 -6.07 77.91 0.81
CA TYR A 211 -6.80 79.16 0.78
C TYR A 211 -5.88 80.37 0.55
N GLU A 212 -4.72 80.43 1.21
CA GLU A 212 -3.75 81.53 1.02
C GLU A 212 -3.11 81.52 -0.38
N ALA A 213 -2.81 80.33 -0.92
CA ALA A 213 -2.35 80.17 -2.30
C ALA A 213 -3.42 80.64 -3.32
N TYR A 214 -4.69 80.28 -3.10
CA TYR A 214 -5.78 80.75 -3.96
C TYR A 214 -6.00 82.26 -3.87
N ARG A 215 -5.87 82.85 -2.68
CA ARG A 215 -5.98 84.29 -2.45
C ARG A 215 -4.85 85.04 -3.16
N THR A 216 -3.62 84.58 -3.04
CA THR A 216 -2.45 85.20 -3.68
C THR A 216 -2.49 85.06 -5.19
N ASP A 217 -2.93 83.92 -5.74
CA ASP A 217 -3.11 83.78 -7.19
C ASP A 217 -4.22 84.69 -7.73
N LYS A 218 -5.32 84.88 -6.99
CA LYS A 218 -6.33 85.90 -7.34
C LYS A 218 -5.79 87.33 -7.28
N LEU A 219 -4.94 87.64 -6.30
CA LEU A 219 -4.29 88.95 -6.21
C LEU A 219 -3.32 89.17 -7.39
N LYS A 220 -2.57 88.15 -7.80
CA LYS A 220 -1.72 88.21 -9.00
C LYS A 220 -2.55 88.40 -10.27
N GLU A 221 -3.66 87.69 -10.41
CA GLU A 221 -4.54 87.85 -11.57
C GLU A 221 -5.16 89.26 -11.60
N ALA A 222 -5.53 89.81 -10.44
CA ALA A 222 -6.02 91.18 -10.31
C ALA A 222 -4.95 92.23 -10.63
N ILE A 223 -3.70 92.03 -10.17
CA ILE A 223 -2.55 92.91 -10.47
C ILE A 223 -2.18 92.82 -11.96
N ASN A 224 -2.18 91.62 -12.55
CA ASN A 224 -1.93 91.47 -13.98
C ASN A 224 -3.04 92.11 -14.83
N LYS A 225 -4.30 92.03 -14.40
CA LYS A 225 -5.41 92.74 -15.04
C LYS A 225 -5.29 94.27 -14.89
N SER A 226 -4.85 94.76 -13.73
CA SER A 226 -4.65 96.20 -13.51
C SER A 226 -3.44 96.73 -14.30
N VAL A 227 -2.35 95.97 -14.39
CA VAL A 227 -1.19 96.29 -15.23
C VAL A 227 -1.58 96.31 -16.72
N LYS A 228 -2.35 95.31 -17.19
CA LYS A 228 -2.89 95.34 -18.57
C LYS A 228 -3.84 96.52 -18.80
N GLY A 229 -4.68 96.86 -17.82
CA GLY A 229 -5.56 98.03 -17.89
C GLY A 229 -4.79 99.36 -17.93
N LEU A 230 -3.71 99.48 -17.15
CA LEU A 230 -2.81 100.65 -17.15
C LEU A 230 -2.00 100.74 -18.45
N GLN A 231 -1.58 99.61 -19.03
CA GLN A 231 -0.94 99.56 -20.35
C GLN A 231 -1.90 99.99 -21.47
N LEU A 232 -3.18 99.57 -21.39
CA LEU A 232 -4.21 99.96 -22.36
C LEU A 232 -4.57 101.46 -22.24
N ASN A 233 -4.60 102.01 -21.03
CA ASN A 233 -4.82 103.44 -20.79
C ASN A 233 -3.59 104.32 -21.12
N ALA A 234 -2.42 103.72 -21.36
CA ALA A 234 -1.19 104.40 -21.76
C ALA A 234 -1.01 104.51 -23.29
N VAL A 235 -2.04 104.12 -24.05
CA VAL A 235 -2.10 104.27 -25.52
C VAL A 235 -2.98 105.47 -25.85
N ASP A 236 -2.39 106.47 -26.51
CA ASP A 236 -3.09 107.68 -26.96
C ASP A 236 -4.08 107.32 -28.10
N PRO A 237 -5.40 107.56 -27.95
CA PRO A 237 -6.42 107.08 -28.90
C PRO A 237 -6.33 107.70 -30.31
N MET A 238 -5.47 108.70 -30.52
CA MET A 238 -5.31 109.37 -31.82
C MET A 238 -4.03 109.01 -32.59
N THR A 239 -3.03 108.40 -31.96
CA THR A 239 -1.74 108.10 -32.64
C THR A 239 -1.18 106.71 -32.37
N GLY A 240 -1.74 105.94 -31.44
CA GLY A 240 -1.32 104.55 -31.19
C GLY A 240 0.11 104.40 -30.66
N ALA A 241 0.80 105.50 -30.35
CA ALA A 241 2.15 105.48 -29.78
C ALA A 241 2.08 105.42 -28.24
N PRO A 242 2.99 104.68 -27.57
CA PRO A 242 3.01 104.59 -26.12
C PRO A 242 3.41 105.93 -25.50
N ILE A 243 2.61 106.42 -24.55
CA ILE A 243 2.94 107.62 -23.77
C ILE A 243 4.02 107.24 -22.76
N ASN A 244 5.29 107.54 -23.08
CA ASN A 244 6.43 107.34 -22.18
C ASN A 244 6.42 108.40 -21.05
N SER A 245 5.50 108.28 -20.09
CA SER A 245 5.61 109.01 -18.84
C SER A 245 6.42 108.18 -17.82
N PRO A 246 7.47 108.75 -17.22
CA PRO A 246 8.30 108.05 -16.22
C PRO A 246 7.51 107.66 -14.95
N GLU A 247 6.34 108.27 -14.72
CA GLU A 247 5.45 107.93 -13.62
C GLU A 247 4.65 106.64 -13.86
N LEU A 248 4.25 106.36 -15.11
CA LEU A 248 3.56 105.11 -15.47
C LEU A 248 4.53 103.92 -15.42
N THR A 249 5.76 104.11 -15.89
CA THR A 249 6.80 103.06 -15.80
C THR A 249 7.15 102.75 -14.35
N ASN A 250 7.25 103.76 -13.48
CA ASN A 250 7.46 103.54 -12.05
C ASN A 250 6.29 102.82 -11.36
N LYS A 251 5.04 103.11 -11.75
CA LYS A 251 3.86 102.40 -11.22
C LYS A 251 3.77 100.95 -11.69
N ILE A 252 4.14 100.69 -12.96
CA ILE A 252 4.21 99.34 -13.52
C ILE A 252 5.35 98.55 -12.85
N GLU A 253 6.51 99.16 -12.65
CA GLU A 253 7.65 98.53 -11.97
C GLU A 253 7.34 98.29 -10.48
N GLN A 254 6.65 99.20 -9.79
CA GLN A 254 6.17 98.98 -8.42
C GLN A 254 5.14 97.85 -8.33
N ALA A 255 4.21 97.75 -9.29
CA ALA A 255 3.22 96.66 -9.32
C ALA A 255 3.88 95.28 -9.59
N LEU A 256 4.89 95.24 -10.46
CA LEU A 256 5.69 94.04 -10.70
C LEU A 256 6.52 93.65 -9.47
N ARG A 257 7.20 94.60 -8.84
CA ARG A 257 7.94 94.37 -7.59
C ARG A 257 7.03 93.89 -6.45
N ASN A 258 5.81 94.43 -6.34
CA ASN A 258 4.83 93.96 -5.34
C ASN A 258 4.38 92.53 -5.63
N SER A 259 4.18 92.15 -6.90
CA SER A 259 3.87 90.77 -7.29
C SER A 259 5.02 89.81 -6.97
N ASP A 260 6.27 90.21 -7.22
CA ASP A 260 7.46 89.43 -6.89
C ASP A 260 7.67 89.31 -5.36
N GLN A 261 7.38 90.38 -4.62
CA GLN A 261 7.43 90.38 -3.16
C GLN A 261 6.32 89.50 -2.54
N LEU A 262 5.11 89.51 -3.10
CA LEU A 262 4.02 88.61 -2.73
C LEU A 262 4.35 87.13 -3.01
N ASN A 263 5.07 86.84 -4.09
CA ASN A 263 5.58 85.49 -4.36
C ASN A 263 6.65 85.07 -3.32
N LEU A 264 7.59 85.96 -3.02
CA LEU A 264 8.63 85.70 -2.03
C LEU A 264 8.05 85.54 -0.62
N ASP A 265 7.03 86.32 -0.26
CA ASP A 265 6.36 86.23 1.05
C ASP A 265 5.53 84.95 1.19
N LEU A 266 4.92 84.46 0.11
CA LEU A 266 4.18 83.20 0.12
C LEU A 266 5.12 81.99 0.20
N VAL A 267 6.23 82.03 -0.54
CA VAL A 267 7.24 80.96 -0.56
C VAL A 267 8.06 80.92 0.74
N ASN A 268 8.39 82.07 1.31
CA ASN A 268 9.12 82.16 2.58
C ASN A 268 8.20 82.16 3.81
N SER A 269 6.89 82.00 3.62
CA SER A 269 5.96 81.93 4.74
C SER A 269 6.28 80.72 5.62
N PRO A 270 6.49 80.90 6.94
CA PRO A 270 6.70 79.78 7.87
C PRO A 270 5.58 78.73 7.81
N TRP A 271 4.37 79.15 7.42
CA TRP A 271 3.22 78.26 7.24
C TRP A 271 3.32 77.37 5.99
N ALA A 272 3.96 77.85 4.92
CA ALA A 272 4.21 77.06 3.71
C ALA A 272 5.16 75.90 4.03
N LEU A 273 6.29 76.21 4.67
CA LEU A 273 7.27 75.21 5.13
C LEU A 273 6.66 74.24 6.14
N LEU A 274 5.85 74.73 7.08
CA LEU A 274 5.17 73.87 8.05
C LEU A 274 4.17 72.93 7.37
N SER A 275 3.36 73.42 6.42
CA SER A 275 2.41 72.61 5.67
C SER A 275 3.10 71.55 4.81
N PHE A 276 4.26 71.88 4.24
CA PHE A 276 5.12 70.96 3.49
C PHE A 276 5.63 69.82 4.38
N VAL A 277 6.26 70.17 5.50
CA VAL A 277 6.81 69.18 6.43
C VAL A 277 5.70 68.30 7.00
N LEU A 278 4.56 68.88 7.38
CA LEU A 278 3.41 68.12 7.88
C LEU A 278 2.84 67.16 6.82
N SER A 279 2.72 67.62 5.57
CA SER A 279 2.21 66.81 4.47
C SER A 279 3.14 65.65 4.18
N GLY A 280 4.45 65.89 4.02
CA GLY A 280 5.43 64.84 3.78
C GLY A 280 5.48 63.81 4.91
N VAL A 281 5.43 64.26 6.17
CA VAL A 281 5.35 63.34 7.33
C VAL A 281 4.06 62.52 7.31
N LEU A 282 2.93 63.10 6.96
CA LEU A 282 1.66 62.38 6.92
C LEU A 282 1.60 61.36 5.78
N PHE A 283 2.05 61.73 4.59
CA PHE A 283 2.18 60.82 3.46
C PHE A 283 3.16 59.68 3.78
N ALA A 284 4.27 59.98 4.45
CA ALA A 284 5.23 58.97 4.86
C ALA A 284 4.66 57.99 5.89
N ILE A 285 3.94 58.48 6.90
CA ILE A 285 3.28 57.64 7.90
C ILE A 285 2.16 56.80 7.27
N ALA A 286 1.34 57.39 6.40
CA ALA A 286 0.28 56.67 5.70
C ALA A 286 0.83 55.57 4.76
N GLY A 287 1.91 55.86 4.03
CA GLY A 287 2.65 54.90 3.21
C GLY A 287 3.25 53.77 4.06
N ALA A 288 3.85 54.10 5.21
CA ALA A 288 4.42 53.12 6.14
C ALA A 288 3.35 52.17 6.71
N ILE A 289 2.20 52.71 7.14
CA ILE A 289 1.10 51.91 7.71
C ILE A 289 0.50 50.97 6.65
N SER A 290 0.24 51.49 5.46
CA SER A 290 -0.35 50.71 4.37
C SER A 290 0.59 49.61 3.85
N LEU A 291 1.88 49.89 3.71
CA LEU A 291 2.88 48.87 3.38
C LEU A 291 3.15 47.88 4.53
N GLY A 292 3.08 48.36 5.78
CA GLY A 292 3.18 47.53 6.99
C GLY A 292 2.10 46.47 7.04
N MET A 293 0.85 46.83 6.72
CA MET A 293 -0.25 45.86 6.66
C MET A 293 -0.21 44.97 5.40
N ALA A 294 0.22 45.51 4.26
CA ALA A 294 0.16 44.80 2.98
C ALA A 294 1.20 43.67 2.85
N LEU A 295 2.44 43.93 3.25
CA LEU A 295 3.56 43.03 2.99
C LEU A 295 3.50 41.70 3.79
N PRO A 296 3.16 41.67 5.08
CA PRO A 296 2.98 40.44 5.83
C PRO A 296 1.86 39.56 5.28
N VAL A 297 0.76 40.16 4.84
CA VAL A 297 -0.37 39.44 4.22
C VAL A 297 0.07 38.79 2.91
N LEU A 298 0.83 39.53 2.08
CA LEU A 298 1.36 39.03 0.82
C LEU A 298 2.38 37.90 1.07
N GLN A 299 3.28 38.06 2.03
CA GLN A 299 4.31 37.08 2.37
C GLN A 299 3.69 35.79 2.93
N GLY A 300 2.70 35.89 3.83
CA GLY A 300 1.98 34.74 4.36
C GLY A 300 1.23 33.96 3.26
N PHE A 301 0.56 34.68 2.36
CA PHE A 301 -0.09 34.05 1.22
C PHE A 301 0.92 33.42 0.25
N TRP A 302 2.04 34.09 -0.03
CA TRP A 302 3.11 33.58 -0.88
C TRP A 302 3.70 32.28 -0.33
N MET A 303 4.02 32.23 0.97
CA MET A 303 4.50 31.00 1.61
C MET A 303 3.47 29.88 1.55
N ARG A 304 2.20 30.19 1.84
CA ARG A 304 1.10 29.22 1.78
C ARG A 304 0.92 28.66 0.38
N TRP A 305 0.83 29.52 -0.63
CA TRP A 305 0.55 29.13 -2.01
C TRP A 305 1.75 28.48 -2.70
N LEU A 306 2.97 28.96 -2.49
CA LEU A 306 4.16 28.45 -3.17
C LEU A 306 4.75 27.23 -2.47
N GLN A 307 4.78 27.20 -1.14
CA GLN A 307 5.52 26.18 -0.39
C GLN A 307 4.64 25.13 0.27
N ILE A 308 3.52 25.53 0.90
CA ILE A 308 2.73 24.64 1.75
C ILE A 308 1.68 23.88 0.93
N ASP A 309 0.81 24.60 0.22
CA ASP A 309 -0.32 24.01 -0.52
C ASP A 309 0.13 23.01 -1.61
N PRO A 310 1.19 23.25 -2.41
CA PRO A 310 1.68 22.27 -3.38
C PRO A 310 2.25 21.01 -2.71
N LYS A 311 2.91 21.15 -1.56
CA LYS A 311 3.43 20.00 -0.79
C LYS A 311 2.28 19.18 -0.21
N LEU A 312 1.29 19.82 0.40
CA LEU A 312 0.08 19.17 0.92
C LEU A 312 -0.66 18.41 -0.19
N TRP A 313 -0.78 19.01 -1.37
CA TRP A 313 -1.42 18.36 -2.52
C TRP A 313 -0.63 17.15 -3.04
N ARG A 314 0.70 17.25 -3.12
CA ARG A 314 1.57 16.10 -3.47
C ARG A 314 1.43 14.96 -2.45
N LEU A 315 1.43 15.28 -1.16
CA LEU A 315 1.25 14.30 -0.09
C LEU A 315 -0.13 13.64 -0.16
N ARG A 316 -1.20 14.41 -0.37
CA ARG A 316 -2.57 13.88 -0.55
C ARG A 316 -2.66 12.92 -1.74
N ARG A 317 -2.03 13.26 -2.88
CA ARG A 317 -1.98 12.38 -4.05
C ARG A 317 -1.19 11.10 -3.79
N ARG A 318 -0.05 11.20 -3.10
CA ARG A 318 0.77 10.03 -2.72
C ARG A 318 -0.01 9.13 -1.76
N ARG A 319 -0.64 9.70 -0.74
CA ARG A 319 -1.51 8.97 0.20
C ARG A 319 -2.59 8.20 -0.53
N LYS A 320 -3.36 8.85 -1.42
CA LYS A 320 -4.42 8.19 -2.19
C LYS A 320 -3.91 7.03 -3.05
N LYS A 321 -2.70 7.14 -3.61
CA LYS A 321 -2.08 6.04 -4.36
C LYS A 321 -1.71 4.86 -3.45
N ILE A 322 -1.13 5.14 -2.29
CA ILE A 322 -0.75 4.11 -1.31
C ILE A 322 -2.00 3.43 -0.74
N GLU A 323 -3.03 4.19 -0.39
CA GLU A 323 -4.32 3.65 0.08
C GLU A 323 -4.90 2.67 -0.95
N LYS A 324 -4.89 3.02 -2.25
CA LYS A 324 -5.34 2.10 -3.29
C LYS A 324 -4.51 0.80 -3.35
N GLN A 325 -3.18 0.91 -3.22
CA GLN A 325 -2.30 -0.26 -3.18
C GLN A 325 -2.55 -1.11 -1.93
N LEU A 326 -2.91 -0.48 -0.83
CA LEU A 326 -3.24 -1.14 0.43
C LEU A 326 -4.55 -1.92 0.28
N ASP A 327 -5.58 -1.34 -0.32
CA ASP A 327 -6.85 -2.01 -0.63
C ASP A 327 -6.63 -3.25 -1.52
N GLU A 328 -5.86 -3.09 -2.61
CA GLU A 328 -5.49 -4.19 -3.51
C GLU A 328 -4.72 -5.30 -2.76
N LEU A 329 -3.77 -4.94 -1.89
CA LEU A 329 -3.02 -5.92 -1.09
C LEU A 329 -3.87 -6.60 -0.02
N GLN A 330 -4.80 -5.89 0.61
CA GLN A 330 -5.74 -6.47 1.57
C GLN A 330 -6.63 -7.51 0.89
N GLU A 331 -7.14 -7.22 -0.30
CA GLU A 331 -7.90 -8.20 -1.08
C GLU A 331 -7.05 -9.46 -1.33
N THR A 332 -5.81 -9.31 -1.80
CA THR A 332 -4.92 -10.47 -2.00
C THR A 332 -4.62 -11.23 -0.71
N LEU A 333 -4.44 -10.53 0.42
CA LEU A 333 -4.20 -11.16 1.71
C LEU A 333 -5.41 -11.97 2.17
N THR A 334 -6.62 -11.44 2.02
CA THR A 334 -7.85 -12.16 2.38
C THR A 334 -8.04 -13.41 1.53
N GLN A 335 -7.73 -13.35 0.24
CA GLN A 335 -7.75 -14.52 -0.65
C GLN A 335 -6.72 -15.57 -0.22
N GLN A 336 -5.49 -15.16 0.11
CA GLN A 336 -4.44 -16.05 0.58
C GLN A 336 -4.79 -16.69 1.94
N LEU A 337 -5.39 -15.93 2.87
CA LEU A 337 -5.85 -16.46 4.16
C LEU A 337 -7.00 -17.47 3.98
N ALA A 338 -7.93 -17.20 3.07
CA ALA A 338 -9.00 -18.15 2.75
C ALA A 338 -8.43 -19.44 2.15
N GLN A 339 -7.51 -19.35 1.18
CA GLN A 339 -6.84 -20.52 0.59
C GLN A 339 -6.03 -21.29 1.63
N LYS A 340 -5.30 -20.59 2.52
CA LYS A 340 -4.59 -21.20 3.64
C LYS A 340 -5.56 -22.00 4.53
N SER A 341 -6.69 -21.41 4.91
CA SER A 341 -7.68 -22.09 5.75
C SER A 341 -8.31 -23.32 5.07
N ILE A 342 -8.53 -23.26 3.76
CA ILE A 342 -9.03 -24.40 2.98
C ILE A 342 -7.98 -25.53 3.01
N LEU A 343 -6.72 -25.22 2.73
CA LEU A 343 -5.64 -26.22 2.74
C LEU A 343 -5.38 -26.82 4.13
N GLU A 344 -5.49 -26.02 5.19
CA GLU A 344 -5.41 -26.51 6.58
C GLU A 344 -6.55 -27.49 6.88
N ASN A 345 -7.76 -27.19 6.41
CA ASN A 345 -8.91 -28.08 6.56
C ASN A 345 -8.77 -29.35 5.71
N ASP A 346 -8.33 -29.23 4.45
CA ASP A 346 -8.10 -30.37 3.56
C ASP A 346 -7.06 -31.33 4.16
N LEU A 347 -5.99 -30.80 4.76
CA LEU A 347 -4.98 -31.59 5.48
C LEU A 347 -5.53 -32.27 6.73
N ALA A 348 -6.49 -31.65 7.42
CA ALA A 348 -7.10 -32.21 8.63
C ALA A 348 -8.10 -33.34 8.33
N VAL A 349 -8.69 -33.37 7.13
CA VAL A 349 -9.64 -34.41 6.69
C VAL A 349 -8.93 -35.65 6.14
N LEU A 350 -7.67 -35.53 5.72
CA LEU A 350 -6.90 -36.67 5.22
C LEU A 350 -6.69 -37.72 6.31
N PRO A 351 -6.75 -39.03 5.97
CA PRO A 351 -6.57 -40.10 6.94
C PRO A 351 -5.18 -40.03 7.55
N THR A 352 -5.12 -40.25 8.87
CA THR A 352 -3.83 -40.16 9.55
C THR A 352 -2.95 -41.35 9.18
N TRP A 353 -1.64 -41.13 9.19
CA TRP A 353 -0.67 -42.19 8.95
C TRP A 353 -0.80 -43.36 9.93
N GLU A 354 -1.14 -43.03 11.18
CA GLU A 354 -1.35 -44.00 12.25
C GLU A 354 -2.51 -44.94 11.92
N GLU A 355 -3.65 -44.40 11.46
CA GLU A 355 -4.85 -45.15 11.08
C GLU A 355 -4.55 -46.13 9.94
N LEU A 356 -3.94 -45.67 8.84
CA LEU A 356 -3.63 -46.53 7.70
C LEU A 356 -2.61 -47.62 8.06
N LYS A 357 -1.68 -47.34 8.97
CA LYS A 357 -0.70 -48.32 9.46
C LYS A 357 -1.36 -49.37 10.35
N GLN A 358 -2.34 -48.97 11.16
CA GLN A 358 -3.11 -49.88 11.99
C GLN A 358 -3.99 -50.79 11.12
N GLU A 359 -4.71 -50.24 10.14
CA GLU A 359 -5.48 -51.01 9.16
C GLU A 359 -4.60 -52.03 8.40
N GLU A 360 -3.39 -51.63 7.99
CA GLU A 360 -2.43 -52.54 7.34
C GLU A 360 -2.00 -53.69 8.27
N ALA A 361 -1.76 -53.40 9.55
CA ALA A 361 -1.37 -54.39 10.54
C ALA A 361 -2.51 -55.39 10.82
N ASP A 362 -3.75 -54.89 10.95
CA ASP A 362 -4.93 -55.71 11.20
C ASP A 362 -5.20 -56.67 10.04
N ILE A 363 -5.05 -56.23 8.79
CA ILE A 363 -5.23 -57.12 7.63
C ILE A 363 -4.09 -58.13 7.50
N ARG A 364 -2.86 -57.75 7.86
CA ARG A 364 -1.73 -58.70 7.88
C ARG A 364 -1.97 -59.82 8.89
N THR A 365 -2.43 -59.49 10.09
CA THR A 365 -2.74 -60.51 11.10
C THR A 365 -3.92 -61.39 10.66
N GLU A 366 -4.94 -60.82 10.01
CA GLU A 366 -6.04 -61.60 9.44
C GLU A 366 -5.56 -62.56 8.33
N ILE A 367 -4.64 -62.13 7.45
CA ILE A 367 -4.03 -62.99 6.43
C ILE A 367 -3.20 -64.11 7.07
N GLU A 368 -2.40 -63.81 8.10
CA GLU A 368 -1.61 -64.82 8.81
C GLU A 368 -2.51 -65.89 9.43
N ASN A 369 -3.60 -65.49 10.09
CA ASN A 369 -4.58 -66.41 10.66
C ASN A 369 -5.26 -67.27 9.58
N LEU A 370 -5.67 -66.68 8.45
CA LEU A 370 -6.25 -67.44 7.32
C LEU A 370 -5.24 -68.39 6.68
N GLU A 371 -3.94 -68.04 6.63
CA GLU A 371 -2.89 -68.94 6.15
C GLU A 371 -2.70 -70.15 7.07
N GLU A 372 -2.81 -69.97 8.38
CA GLU A 372 -2.80 -71.06 9.35
C GLU A 372 -4.03 -71.95 9.21
N GLU A 373 -5.22 -71.36 9.12
CA GLU A 373 -6.48 -72.09 8.92
C GLU A 373 -6.47 -72.89 7.62
N ARG A 374 -5.94 -72.31 6.53
CA ARG A 374 -5.77 -73.00 5.25
C ARG A 374 -4.84 -74.21 5.38
N LYS A 375 -3.74 -74.10 6.13
CA LYS A 375 -2.80 -75.21 6.34
C LYS A 375 -3.45 -76.34 7.12
N LEU A 376 -4.25 -76.02 8.14
CA LEU A 376 -5.02 -77.00 8.91
C LEU A 376 -6.03 -77.71 8.01
N ALA A 377 -6.88 -76.97 7.30
CA ALA A 377 -7.85 -77.54 6.35
C ALA A 377 -7.17 -78.41 5.28
N LEU A 378 -6.06 -77.97 4.71
CA LEU A 378 -5.34 -78.78 3.71
C LEU A 378 -4.73 -80.05 4.31
N THR A 379 -4.27 -79.99 5.56
CA THR A 379 -3.73 -81.15 6.27
C THR A 379 -4.85 -82.15 6.60
N ASP A 380 -5.97 -81.66 7.12
CA ASP A 380 -7.14 -82.48 7.45
C ASP A 380 -7.72 -83.13 6.19
N SER A 381 -7.88 -82.38 5.10
CA SER A 381 -8.32 -82.91 3.81
C SER A 381 -7.39 -84.04 3.33
N ARG A 382 -6.07 -83.88 3.46
CA ARG A 382 -5.12 -84.96 3.12
C ARG A 382 -5.22 -86.17 4.03
N ILE A 383 -5.37 -85.98 5.33
CA ILE A 383 -5.53 -87.07 6.30
C ILE A 383 -6.81 -87.86 6.01
N GLN A 384 -7.92 -87.16 5.74
CA GLN A 384 -9.20 -87.78 5.45
C GLN A 384 -9.23 -88.44 4.08
N SER A 385 -8.60 -87.84 3.05
CA SER A 385 -8.43 -88.48 1.74
C SER A 385 -7.60 -89.77 1.83
N PHE A 386 -6.54 -89.76 2.63
CA PHE A 386 -5.76 -90.97 2.92
C PHE A 386 -6.60 -92.01 3.67
N GLY A 387 -7.36 -91.59 4.68
CA GLY A 387 -8.27 -92.46 5.44
C GLY A 387 -9.34 -93.10 4.56
N ASP A 388 -9.92 -92.33 3.65
CA ASP A 388 -10.96 -92.78 2.73
C ASP A 388 -10.40 -93.82 1.75
N GLY A 389 -9.24 -93.53 1.14
CA GLY A 389 -8.52 -94.48 0.29
C GLY A 389 -8.09 -95.75 1.04
N TYR A 390 -7.70 -95.63 2.31
CA TYR A 390 -7.37 -96.78 3.16
C TYR A 390 -8.60 -97.64 3.44
N ALA A 391 -9.75 -97.03 3.77
CA ALA A 391 -11.00 -97.73 4.03
C ALA A 391 -11.50 -98.48 2.78
N HIS A 392 -11.50 -97.83 1.61
CA HIS A 392 -11.82 -98.48 0.33
C HIS A 392 -10.89 -99.66 0.05
N GLY A 393 -9.58 -99.49 0.31
CA GLY A 393 -8.60 -100.56 0.18
C GLY A 393 -8.84 -101.74 1.12
N GLN A 394 -9.30 -101.48 2.35
CA GLN A 394 -9.63 -102.51 3.34
C GLN A 394 -10.87 -103.30 2.94
N VAL A 395 -11.97 -102.63 2.57
CA VAL A 395 -13.19 -103.30 2.07
C VAL A 395 -12.88 -104.14 0.84
N THR A 396 -12.10 -103.60 -0.09
CA THR A 396 -11.66 -104.33 -1.28
C THR A 396 -10.86 -105.58 -0.90
N ARG A 397 -9.97 -105.49 0.10
CA ARG A 397 -9.19 -106.63 0.60
C ARG A 397 -10.05 -107.70 1.28
N ASP A 398 -11.11 -107.28 1.98
CA ASP A 398 -12.01 -108.16 2.72
C ASP A 398 -12.98 -108.93 1.79
N ILE A 399 -13.31 -108.34 0.64
CA ILE A 399 -14.17 -108.96 -0.40
C ILE A 399 -13.36 -109.91 -1.31
N MET A 400 -12.06 -109.66 -1.50
CA MET A 400 -11.18 -110.47 -2.36
C MET A 400 -10.85 -111.83 -1.74
N THR A 401 -10.89 -112.88 -2.56
CA THR A 401 -10.32 -114.19 -2.19
C THR A 401 -8.79 -114.15 -2.18
N GLU A 402 -8.15 -115.11 -1.50
CA GLU A 402 -6.68 -115.11 -1.35
C GLU A 402 -5.94 -115.24 -2.70
N GLU A 403 -6.53 -115.97 -3.66
CA GLU A 403 -6.00 -116.10 -5.03
C GLU A 403 -6.11 -114.78 -5.82
N GLU A 404 -7.22 -114.05 -5.67
CA GLU A 404 -7.43 -112.74 -6.31
C GLU A 404 -6.51 -111.66 -5.70
N TYR A 405 -6.28 -111.72 -4.39
CA TYR A 405 -5.34 -110.84 -3.71
C TYR A 405 -3.89 -111.08 -4.14
N GLU A 406 -3.45 -112.34 -4.28
CA GLU A 406 -2.13 -112.67 -4.79
C GLU A 406 -1.95 -112.19 -6.24
N HIS A 407 -2.98 -112.34 -7.08
CA HIS A 407 -2.96 -111.81 -8.45
C HIS A 407 -2.89 -110.28 -8.48
N TRP A 408 -3.69 -109.61 -7.66
CA TRP A 408 -3.67 -108.15 -7.51
C TRP A 408 -2.32 -107.64 -7.01
N ARG A 409 -1.76 -108.26 -5.97
CA ARG A 409 -0.46 -107.91 -5.37
C ARG A 409 0.68 -108.11 -6.37
N ASN A 410 0.71 -109.24 -7.07
CA ASN A 410 1.71 -109.52 -8.09
C ASN A 410 1.59 -108.59 -9.31
N GLY A 411 0.38 -108.10 -9.62
CA GLY A 411 0.16 -107.10 -10.67
C GLY A 411 0.50 -105.66 -10.23
N HIS A 412 0.14 -105.26 -9.02
CA HIS A 412 0.23 -103.86 -8.57
C HIS A 412 1.55 -103.52 -7.84
N MET A 413 2.20 -104.50 -7.20
CA MET A 413 3.41 -104.30 -6.39
C MET A 413 4.72 -104.73 -7.10
N THR A 414 4.66 -105.12 -8.38
CA THR A 414 5.88 -105.35 -9.18
C THR A 414 6.71 -104.08 -9.38
N VAL A 415 8.03 -104.22 -9.31
CA VAL A 415 9.03 -103.12 -9.41
C VAL A 415 8.85 -102.27 -10.67
N SER A 416 8.44 -102.88 -11.79
CA SER A 416 8.15 -102.20 -13.06
C SER A 416 6.93 -101.28 -12.98
N ASN A 417 5.84 -101.73 -12.35
CA ASN A 417 4.60 -100.96 -12.20
C ASN A 417 4.74 -99.84 -11.15
N LEU A 418 5.46 -100.07 -10.06
CA LEU A 418 5.80 -99.02 -9.08
C LEU A 418 6.63 -97.90 -9.72
N ALA A 419 7.60 -98.25 -10.57
CA ALA A 419 8.42 -97.27 -11.30
C ALA A 419 7.62 -96.48 -12.35
N LEU A 420 6.63 -97.10 -13.01
CA LEU A 420 5.71 -96.44 -13.94
C LEU A 420 4.73 -95.51 -13.23
N ARG A 421 4.20 -95.90 -12.07
CA ARG A 421 3.25 -95.09 -11.27
C ARG A 421 3.93 -93.86 -10.64
N ALA A 422 5.17 -94.01 -10.15
CA ALA A 422 5.99 -92.89 -9.68
C ALA A 422 6.35 -91.88 -10.78
N LYS A 423 6.29 -92.29 -12.06
CA LYS A 423 6.52 -91.42 -13.22
C LYS A 423 5.27 -90.69 -13.71
N THR A 424 4.08 -91.19 -13.34
CA THR A 424 2.79 -90.77 -13.92
C THR A 424 1.86 -90.04 -12.94
N ASN A 425 2.07 -90.14 -11.63
CA ASN A 425 1.33 -89.35 -10.63
C ASN A 425 2.09 -88.07 -10.21
N PRO A 426 1.64 -86.87 -10.61
CA PRO A 426 2.25 -85.60 -10.17
C PRO A 426 1.73 -85.10 -8.81
N SER A 427 0.66 -85.70 -8.26
CA SER A 427 -0.04 -85.24 -7.04
C SER A 427 0.65 -85.61 -5.72
N ASP A 428 1.53 -86.61 -5.72
CA ASP A 428 2.21 -87.12 -4.50
C ASP A 428 3.65 -86.61 -4.34
N ARG A 429 4.05 -85.60 -5.12
CA ARG A 429 5.31 -84.89 -4.85
C ARG A 429 5.14 -84.01 -3.61
N ALA A 430 5.59 -84.53 -2.48
CA ALA A 430 6.11 -83.72 -1.39
C ALA A 430 6.95 -82.58 -1.99
N VAL A 431 6.46 -81.35 -1.83
CA VAL A 431 7.11 -80.08 -2.19
C VAL A 431 7.68 -80.07 -3.61
N THR A 432 7.02 -79.38 -4.53
CA THR A 432 7.69 -78.92 -5.75
C THR A 432 8.85 -78.01 -5.35
N ARG A 433 10.03 -78.59 -5.12
CA ARG A 433 11.29 -77.88 -5.18
C ARG A 433 11.32 -77.31 -6.59
N SER A 434 11.24 -75.98 -6.67
CA SER A 434 11.36 -75.21 -7.90
C SER A 434 12.32 -75.90 -8.86
N LYS A 435 11.87 -76.12 -10.10
CA LYS A 435 12.68 -76.71 -11.18
C LYS A 435 14.00 -75.95 -11.24
N ASN A 436 15.03 -76.52 -10.64
CA ASN A 436 16.40 -76.06 -10.81
C ASN A 436 16.72 -76.20 -12.30
N SER A 437 16.91 -75.06 -12.95
CA SER A 437 17.84 -74.93 -14.07
C SER A 437 19.03 -75.85 -13.81
N GLY A 438 19.35 -76.74 -14.76
CA GLY A 438 20.35 -77.82 -14.64
C GLY A 438 21.79 -77.35 -14.47
N MET A 439 22.02 -76.29 -13.71
CA MET A 439 23.33 -75.76 -13.32
C MET A 439 23.69 -76.30 -11.94
N ARG A 440 24.93 -76.75 -11.79
CA ARG A 440 25.47 -77.19 -10.50
C ARG A 440 25.47 -75.98 -9.53
N PRO A 441 25.33 -76.16 -8.20
CA PRO A 441 25.16 -75.06 -7.25
C PRO A 441 26.20 -73.93 -7.35
N HIS A 442 27.47 -74.29 -7.62
CA HIS A 442 28.53 -73.30 -7.81
C HIS A 442 28.39 -72.48 -9.12
N GLN A 443 27.78 -73.05 -10.16
CA GLN A 443 27.51 -72.36 -11.43
C GLN A 443 26.34 -71.37 -11.28
N ALA A 444 25.33 -71.71 -10.47
CA ALA A 444 24.23 -70.80 -10.16
C ALA A 444 24.70 -69.58 -9.36
N ILE A 445 25.60 -69.78 -8.39
CA ILE A 445 26.23 -68.69 -7.64
C ILE A 445 27.09 -67.81 -8.56
N ARG A 446 27.87 -68.41 -9.47
CA ARG A 446 28.70 -67.65 -10.43
C ARG A 446 27.86 -66.79 -11.37
N LYS A 447 26.70 -67.30 -11.80
CA LYS A 447 25.76 -66.58 -12.66
C LYS A 447 25.03 -65.46 -11.90
N ALA A 448 24.58 -65.69 -10.67
CA ALA A 448 23.98 -64.64 -9.86
C ALA A 448 24.96 -63.49 -9.56
N ILE A 449 26.25 -63.81 -9.38
CA ILE A 449 27.31 -62.82 -9.20
C ILE A 449 27.63 -62.08 -10.50
N SER A 450 27.64 -62.75 -11.67
CA SER A 450 27.83 -62.05 -12.95
C SER A 450 26.66 -61.13 -13.28
N ASP A 451 25.43 -61.60 -13.07
CA ASP A 451 24.22 -60.84 -13.39
C ASP A 451 24.12 -59.59 -12.47
N GLN A 452 24.50 -59.69 -11.18
CA GLN A 452 24.61 -58.53 -10.28
C GLN A 452 25.74 -57.55 -10.63
N LEU A 453 26.85 -58.04 -11.20
CA LEU A 453 27.96 -57.18 -11.63
C LEU A 453 27.64 -56.46 -12.94
N ASP A 454 26.88 -57.08 -13.84
CA ASP A 454 26.42 -56.46 -15.09
C ASP A 454 25.30 -55.44 -14.84
N GLU A 455 24.40 -55.67 -13.87
CA GLU A 455 23.41 -54.66 -13.44
C GLU A 455 24.06 -53.44 -12.76
N ASN A 456 25.13 -53.62 -11.97
CA ASN A 456 25.83 -52.51 -11.34
C ASN A 456 26.76 -51.72 -12.28
N ASN A 457 27.09 -52.25 -13.46
CA ASN A 457 27.89 -51.56 -14.48
C ASN A 457 27.05 -50.88 -15.57
N SER A 458 25.72 -50.93 -15.48
CA SER A 458 24.78 -50.32 -16.43
C SER A 458 24.01 -49.11 -15.87
N LEU A 459 24.59 -48.44 -14.86
CA LEU A 459 24.19 -47.11 -14.38
C LEU A 459 25.31 -46.09 -14.56
#